data_AF-X1DAR6-F1
#
_entry.id   AF-X1DAR6-F1
#
_cell.length_a   1.000
_cell.length_b   1.000
_cell.length_c   1.000
_cell.angle_alpha   90.00
_cell.angle_beta   90.00
_cell.angle_gamma   90.00
#
_symmetry.space_group_name_H-M   'P 1'
#
loop_
_entity.id
_entity.type
_entity.pdbx_description
1 polymer ?
#
loop_
_entity_poly.entity_id
_entity_poly.type
_entity_poly.pdbx_seq_one_letter_code
_entity_poly.pdbx_strand_id
1 'polypeptide(L)'
;MPRSLASEEEIRTMITVGHKEGTVEETEAEMLHKVFEFGDRPVREVMVPRPEVVCIEQGSKLADFLTLYAESPLSRFPVYQENMDNV
;
A
#
# COMPACT_ATOMS: atom_id res chain seq x y z
N MET A 1 14.50 19.77 -13.34
CA MET A 1 14.33 19.40 -11.93
C MET A 1 13.29 20.31 -11.32
N PRO A 2 12.16 19.82 -10.79
CA PRO A 2 11.28 20.69 -10.03
C PRO A 2 12.07 21.20 -8.82
N ARG A 3 11.99 22.50 -8.59
CA ARG A 3 12.69 23.20 -7.51
C ARG A 3 11.97 22.85 -6.20
N SER A 4 12.53 21.97 -5.37
CA SER A 4 11.98 21.77 -4.02
C SER A 4 12.18 23.07 -3.24
N LEU A 5 11.10 23.65 -2.73
CA LEU A 5 11.13 24.90 -1.97
C LEU A 5 11.50 24.68 -0.49
N ALA A 6 11.63 23.43 -0.05
CA ALA A 6 12.06 23.01 1.28
C ALA A 6 12.45 21.51 1.23
N SER A 7 13.32 21.07 2.13
CA SER A 7 13.62 19.66 2.42
C SER A 7 12.45 19.00 3.15
N GLU A 8 12.42 17.66 3.17
CA GLU A 8 11.38 16.93 3.91
C GLU A 8 11.36 17.28 5.40
N GLU A 9 12.54 17.41 6.01
CA GLU A 9 12.69 17.77 7.42
C GLU A 9 12.12 19.16 7.72
N GLU A 10 12.34 20.13 6.82
CA GLU A 10 11.76 21.47 6.91
C GLU A 10 10.23 21.42 6.78
N ILE A 11 9.68 20.63 5.86
CA ILE A 11 8.22 20.47 5.69
C ILE A 11 7.59 19.80 6.93
N ARG A 12 8.20 18.74 7.47
CA ARG A 12 7.75 18.09 8.71
C ARG A 12 7.76 19.06 9.90
N THR A 13 8.77 19.92 9.96
CA THR A 13 8.87 20.98 10.99
C THR A 13 7.74 22.00 10.83
N MET A 14 7.46 22.46 9.62
CA MET A 14 6.35 23.38 9.34
C MET A 14 4.99 22.80 9.73
N ILE A 15 4.74 21.51 9.44
CA ILE A 15 3.51 20.82 9.82
C ILE A 15 3.37 20.76 11.35
N THR A 16 4.45 20.42 12.05
CA THR A 16 4.47 20.35 13.51
C THR A 16 4.20 21.71 14.16
N VAL A 17 4.78 22.78 13.62
CA VAL A 17 4.53 24.15 14.09
C VAL A 17 3.10 24.58 13.78
N GLY A 18 2.62 24.36 12.55
CA GLY A 18 1.25 24.67 12.16
C GLY A 18 0.21 23.96 13.03
N HIS A 19 0.48 22.72 13.45
CA HIS A 19 -0.37 22.00 14.39
C HIS A 19 -0.39 22.65 15.78
N LYS A 20 0.79 23.00 16.33
CA LYS A 20 0.90 23.69 17.63
C LYS A 20 0.24 25.05 17.65
N GLU A 21 0.30 25.77 16.52
CA GLU A 21 -0.33 27.09 16.35
C GLU A 21 -1.83 26.99 16.01
N GLY A 22 -2.38 25.77 15.90
CA GLY A 22 -3.80 25.54 15.59
C GLY A 22 -4.19 25.85 14.15
N THR A 23 -3.21 26.03 13.25
CA THR A 23 -3.42 26.28 11.82
C THR A 23 -3.57 24.98 11.03
N VAL A 24 -3.08 23.85 11.58
CA VAL A 24 -3.24 22.50 11.01
C VAL A 24 -3.93 21.62 12.06
N GLU A 25 -5.01 20.94 11.66
CA GLU A 25 -5.71 20.04 12.58
C GLU A 25 -4.86 18.80 12.91
N GLU A 26 -5.11 18.19 14.06
CA GLU A 26 -4.38 16.98 14.49
C GLU A 26 -4.47 15.85 13.46
N THR A 27 -5.66 15.62 12.91
CA THR A 27 -5.90 14.56 11.92
C THR A 27 -5.16 14.81 10.60
N GLU A 28 -5.06 16.07 10.18
CA GLU A 28 -4.30 16.47 9.00
C GLU A 28 -2.80 16.34 9.22
N ALA A 29 -2.29 16.78 10.38
CA ALA A 29 -0.89 16.64 10.74
C ALA A 29 -0.48 15.16 10.80
N GLU A 30 -1.27 14.31 11.46
CA GLU A 30 -1.05 12.86 11.50
C GLU A 30 -1.04 12.24 10.09
N MET A 31 -2.00 12.62 9.25
CA MET A 31 -2.06 12.12 7.87
C MET A 31 -0.79 12.50 7.10
N LEU A 32 -0.36 13.76 7.20
CA LEU A 32 0.84 14.24 6.50
C LEU A 32 2.09 13.50 6.99
N HIS A 33 2.23 13.25 8.29
CA HIS A 33 3.32 12.44 8.82
C HIS A 33 3.29 11.01 8.26
N LYS A 34 2.12 10.36 8.22
CA LYS A 34 1.94 9.03 7.65
C LYS A 34 2.27 8.97 6.16
N VAL A 35 2.03 10.05 5.40
CA VAL A 35 2.39 10.13 3.97
C VAL A 35 3.91 10.08 3.76
N PHE A 36 4.67 10.82 4.57
CA PHE A 36 6.13 10.76 4.49
C PHE A 36 6.66 9.38 4.88
N GLU A 37 6.18 8.83 6.01
CA GLU A 37 6.55 7.47 6.42
C GLU A 37 6.20 6.43 5.36
N PHE A 38 5.05 6.55 4.69
CA PHE A 38 4.66 5.66 3.61
C PHE A 38 5.63 5.70 2.42
N GLY A 39 6.16 6.88 2.07
CA GLY A 39 7.15 7.03 0.99
C GLY A 39 8.46 6.29 1.25
N ASP A 40 8.88 6.21 2.51
CA ASP A 40 10.12 5.55 2.92
C ASP A 40 9.95 4.05 3.21
N ARG A 41 8.71 3.57 3.35
CA ARG A 41 8.44 2.18 3.73
C ARG A 41 8.75 1.22 2.58
N PRO A 42 9.62 0.22 2.79
CA PRO A 42 9.90 -0.77 1.77
C PRO A 42 8.67 -1.66 1.53
N VAL A 43 8.47 -2.07 0.27
CA VAL A 43 7.32 -2.91 -0.16
C VAL A 43 7.15 -4.16 0.70
N ARG A 44 8.26 -4.73 1.18
CA ARG A 44 8.23 -5.93 2.03
C ARG A 44 7.49 -5.79 3.35
N GLU A 45 7.31 -4.57 3.84
CA GLU A 45 6.60 -4.29 5.10
C GLU A 45 5.09 -4.13 4.92
N VAL A 46 4.61 -4.08 3.68
CA VAL A 46 3.19 -3.88 3.35
C VAL A 46 2.59 -4.99 2.49
N MET A 47 3.43 -5.79 1.82
CA MET A 47 2.96 -6.88 0.98
C MET A 47 2.41 -8.07 1.77
N VAL A 48 1.50 -8.83 1.16
CA VAL A 48 1.02 -10.11 1.70
C VAL A 48 2.15 -11.15 1.60
N PRO A 49 2.51 -11.86 2.69
CA PRO A 49 3.52 -12.90 2.65
C PRO A 49 3.17 -13.99 1.62
N ARG A 50 4.17 -14.47 0.87
CA ARG A 50 3.96 -15.45 -0.21
C ARG A 50 3.09 -16.67 0.17
N PRO A 51 3.27 -17.32 1.34
CA PRO A 51 2.44 -18.47 1.72
C PRO A 51 0.96 -18.13 1.94
N GLU A 52 0.63 -16.86 2.12
CA GLU A 52 -0.74 -16.37 2.39
C GLU A 52 -1.39 -15.82 1.11
N VAL A 53 -0.66 -15.73 -0.01
CA VAL A 53 -1.20 -15.25 -1.29
C VAL A 53 -2.16 -16.29 -1.86
N VAL A 54 -3.40 -15.87 -2.08
CA VAL A 54 -4.41 -16.66 -2.79
C VAL A 54 -4.27 -16.40 -4.30
N CYS A 55 -3.82 -17.41 -5.04
CA CYS A 55 -3.54 -17.35 -6.47
C CYS A 55 -4.25 -18.47 -7.24
N ILE A 56 -4.32 -18.33 -8.57
CA ILE A 56 -5.02 -19.25 -9.47
C ILE A 56 -4.04 -19.75 -10.53
N GLU A 57 -4.06 -21.05 -10.83
CA GLU A 57 -3.25 -21.60 -11.93
C GLU A 57 -3.88 -21.29 -13.29
N GLN A 58 -3.06 -20.90 -14.27
CA GLN A 58 -3.48 -20.69 -15.64
C GLN A 58 -4.18 -21.94 -16.20
N GLY A 59 -5.37 -21.76 -16.77
CA GLY A 59 -6.17 -22.86 -17.31
C GLY A 59 -7.11 -23.51 -16.30
N SER A 60 -7.13 -23.05 -15.03
CA SER A 60 -8.16 -23.43 -14.05
C SER A 60 -9.56 -23.18 -14.60
N LYS A 61 -10.51 -24.06 -14.26
CA LYS A 61 -11.90 -23.90 -14.72
C LYS A 61 -12.52 -22.70 -14.04
N LEU A 62 -13.40 -22.01 -14.78
CA LEU A 62 -14.14 -20.87 -14.25
C LEU A 62 -14.98 -21.24 -13.02
N ALA A 63 -15.55 -22.44 -12.96
CA ALA A 63 -16.34 -22.90 -11.82
C ALA A 63 -15.51 -23.00 -10.53
N ASP A 64 -14.26 -23.46 -10.62
CA ASP A 64 -13.35 -23.58 -9.49
C ASP A 64 -12.97 -22.19 -8.97
N PHE A 65 -12.70 -21.25 -9.89
CA PHE A 65 -12.47 -19.84 -9.53
C PHE A 65 -13.69 -19.20 -8.86
N LEU A 66 -14.91 -19.40 -9.37
CA LEU A 66 -16.11 -18.82 -8.79
C LEU A 66 -16.39 -19.32 -7.38
N THR A 67 -16.03 -20.58 -7.09
CA THR A 67 -16.10 -21.14 -5.74
C THR A 67 -15.12 -20.43 -4.82
N LEU A 68 -13.85 -20.33 -5.24
CA LEU A 68 -12.81 -19.59 -4.50
C LEU A 68 -13.19 -18.12 -4.26
N TYR A 69 -13.73 -17.45 -5.28
CA TYR A 69 -14.15 -16.05 -5.20
C TYR A 69 -15.29 -15.83 -4.20
N ALA A 70 -16.29 -16.72 -4.19
CA ALA A 70 -17.42 -16.61 -3.28
C ALA A 70 -17.02 -16.76 -1.79
N GLU A 71 -15.95 -17.51 -1.52
CA GLU A 71 -15.42 -17.75 -0.18
C GLU A 71 -14.37 -16.72 0.26
N SER A 72 -13.90 -15.88 -0.66
CA SER A 72 -12.79 -14.95 -0.44
C SER A 72 -13.27 -13.50 -0.38
N PRO A 73 -12.75 -12.66 0.54
CA PRO A 73 -13.03 -11.22 0.54
C PRO A 73 -12.22 -10.46 -0.53
N LEU A 74 -11.41 -11.15 -1.33
CA LEU A 74 -10.46 -10.54 -2.26
C LEU A 74 -11.12 -10.14 -3.58
N SER A 75 -10.73 -8.98 -4.11
CA SER A 75 -11.21 -8.51 -5.42
C SER A 75 -10.29 -8.89 -6.58
N ARG A 76 -9.05 -9.29 -6.30
CA ARG A 76 -8.01 -9.59 -7.29
C ARG A 76 -7.21 -10.81 -6.86
N PHE A 77 -6.89 -11.66 -7.82
CA PHE A 77 -6.19 -12.92 -7.62
C PHE A 77 -5.08 -13.02 -8.67
N PRO A 78 -3.81 -13.16 -8.26
CA PRO A 78 -2.71 -13.46 -9.17
C PRO A 78 -3.00 -14.74 -9.95
N VAL A 79 -2.78 -14.74 -11.26
CA VAL A 79 -2.87 -15.94 -12.10
C VAL A 79 -1.46 -16.34 -12.46
N TYR A 80 -1.03 -17.55 -12.10
CA TYR A 80 0.33 -18.01 -12.37
C TYR A 80 0.39 -19.14 -13.40
N GLN A 81 1.52 -19.32 -14.07
CA GLN A 81 1.77 -20.43 -14.99
C GLN A 81 3.01 -21.23 -14.53
N GLU A 82 2.86 -22.55 -14.36
CA GLU A 82 3.87 -23.53 -13.90
C GLU A 82 4.39 -23.32 -12.47
N ASN A 83 4.69 -22.08 -12.09
CA ASN A 83 5.16 -21.70 -10.77
C ASN A 83 4.57 -20.33 -10.37
N MET A 84 4.44 -20.11 -9.05
CA MET A 84 3.88 -18.86 -8.51
C MET A 84 4.73 -17.60 -8.75
N ASP A 85 5.97 -17.73 -9.24
CA ASP A 85 6.82 -16.59 -9.59
C ASP A 85 6.51 -16.06 -11.00
N ASN A 86 5.76 -16.81 -11.79
CA ASN A 86 5.35 -16.46 -13.15
C ASN A 86 3.86 -16.05 -13.17
N VAL A 87 3.60 -14.81 -12.77
CA VAL A 87 2.27 -14.16 -12.60
C VAL A 87 2.01 -13.10 -13.68
#